data_AF-A0A9K3LH87-F1
#
_entry.id   AF-A0A9K3LH87-F1
#
_cell.length_a   1.000
_cell.length_b   1.000
_cell.length_c   1.000
_cell.angle_alpha   90.00
_cell.angle_beta   90.00
_cell.angle_gamma   90.00
#
_symmetry.space_group_name_H-M   'P 1'
#
loop_
_entity.id
_entity.type
_entity.pdbx_description
1 polymer ?
#
loop_
_entity_poly.entity_id
_entity_poly.type
_entity_poly.pdbx_seq_one_letter_code
_entity_poly.pdbx_strand_id
1 'polypeptide(L)'
;MQKMIRSLVGDVASLLLPGFIILRLLILNDSAAAFESYAEEKRPPPYLMQSSTFWREHYSSDDAILPFLFPFLLWTCCWIYARIFKKKDFAKWYSLHTLHHAGAIAQASCSLYFHDDAVFHERIPILWSMSYFVIDIVDCLYMGHILYIAHGVVCLALGLANYNIPLLRTLRMNSKATYIETSSILLYQVKQYRQPWLFLLFAITYTCCRILWIPYMMKELLDNGMEYTNIIFLLLVVFYFLQIHWYIKIIKIVITGADNTNNKKEDGDGDSKKDAAADTANKSEKEE
;
A
#
# COMPACT_ATOMS: atom_id res chain seq x y z
N MET A 1 -6.35 -16.38 22.64
CA MET A 1 -6.45 -15.09 21.90
C MET A 1 -5.12 -14.33 21.84
N GLN A 2 -4.42 -14.04 22.96
CA GLN A 2 -3.09 -13.40 22.93
C GLN A 2 -2.00 -14.18 22.18
N LYS A 3 -2.00 -15.53 22.25
CA LYS A 3 -1.08 -16.38 21.46
C LYS A 3 -1.30 -16.28 19.94
N MET A 4 -2.56 -16.11 19.51
CA MET A 4 -2.92 -16.01 18.09
C MET A 4 -2.56 -14.63 17.50
N ILE A 5 -2.66 -13.56 18.32
CA ILE A 5 -2.23 -12.21 17.95
C ILE A 5 -0.70 -12.13 17.86
N ARG A 6 0.04 -12.79 18.75
CA ARG A 6 1.51 -12.87 18.66
C ARG A 6 1.98 -13.66 17.42
N SER A 7 1.26 -14.72 17.03
CA SER A 7 1.53 -15.43 15.77
C SER A 7 1.34 -14.50 14.57
N LEU A 8 0.17 -13.87 14.45
CA LEU A 8 -0.15 -13.03 13.29
C LEU A 8 0.75 -11.78 13.16
N VAL A 9 1.14 -11.16 14.28
CA VAL A 9 2.09 -10.03 14.27
C VAL A 9 3.52 -10.51 13.96
N GLY A 10 3.91 -11.70 14.43
CA GLY A 10 5.17 -12.34 14.06
C GLY A 10 5.23 -12.71 12.58
N ASP A 11 4.12 -13.17 12.00
CA ASP A 11 4.03 -13.58 10.59
C ASP A 11 4.04 -12.38 9.64
N VAL A 12 3.38 -11.28 10.01
CA VAL A 12 3.38 -10.03 9.21
C VAL A 12 4.70 -9.27 9.37
N ALA A 13 5.27 -9.20 10.58
CA ALA A 13 6.58 -8.60 10.79
C ALA A 13 7.69 -9.42 10.10
N SER A 14 7.61 -10.75 10.09
CA SER A 14 8.54 -11.62 9.35
C SER A 14 8.30 -11.63 7.83
N LEU A 15 7.21 -11.05 7.32
CA LEU A 15 7.02 -10.78 5.88
C LEU A 15 7.59 -9.40 5.48
N LEU A 16 7.49 -8.40 6.36
CA LEU A 16 7.91 -7.03 6.07
C LEU A 16 9.39 -6.76 6.41
N LEU A 17 9.94 -7.39 7.45
CA LEU A 17 11.37 -7.24 7.81
C LEU A 17 12.31 -7.81 6.75
N PRO A 18 12.07 -9.02 6.19
CA PRO A 18 12.86 -9.51 5.08
C PRO A 18 12.65 -8.66 3.83
N GLY A 19 11.45 -8.11 3.60
CA GLY A 19 11.24 -7.15 2.52
C GLY A 19 12.16 -5.93 2.63
N PHE A 20 12.28 -5.32 3.81
CA PHE A 20 13.17 -4.17 4.03
C PHE A 20 14.66 -4.53 4.14
N ILE A 21 15.01 -5.71 4.68
CA ILE A 21 16.40 -6.18 4.79
C ILE A 21 16.90 -6.70 3.43
N ILE A 22 16.08 -7.38 2.64
CA ILE A 22 16.38 -7.77 1.26
C ILE A 22 16.46 -6.53 0.39
N LEU A 23 15.55 -5.55 0.54
CA LEU A 23 15.65 -4.28 -0.18
C LEU A 23 16.93 -3.52 0.22
N ARG A 24 17.32 -3.52 1.50
CA ARG A 24 18.57 -2.87 1.97
C ARG A 24 19.84 -3.65 1.60
N LEU A 25 19.79 -4.99 1.54
CA LEU A 25 20.88 -5.85 1.07
C LEU A 25 21.02 -5.85 -0.46
N LEU A 26 19.93 -5.61 -1.20
CA LEU A 26 19.93 -5.38 -2.66
C LEU A 26 20.33 -3.94 -3.01
N ILE A 27 20.07 -2.95 -2.14
CA ILE A 27 20.47 -1.55 -2.31
C ILE A 27 21.96 -1.32 -1.96
N LEU A 28 22.57 -2.15 -1.10
CA LEU A 28 23.93 -1.90 -0.57
C LEU A 28 25.00 -2.91 -1.00
N ASN A 29 24.73 -3.84 -1.91
CA ASN A 29 25.74 -4.80 -2.33
C ASN A 29 25.79 -4.92 -3.85
N ASP A 30 26.95 -4.56 -4.42
CA ASP A 30 27.67 -4.96 -5.66
C ASP A 30 27.07 -6.07 -6.56
N SER A 31 25.75 -6.12 -6.71
CA SER A 31 25.05 -7.21 -7.40
C SER A 31 24.92 -6.97 -8.89
N ALA A 32 25.03 -5.73 -9.38
CA ALA A 32 25.13 -5.48 -10.82
C ALA A 32 26.45 -6.05 -11.38
N ALA A 33 27.59 -5.74 -10.75
CA ALA A 33 28.91 -6.22 -11.18
C ALA A 33 29.10 -7.73 -10.94
N ALA A 34 28.58 -8.28 -9.83
CA ALA A 34 28.63 -9.72 -9.59
C ALA A 34 27.67 -10.52 -10.49
N PHE A 35 26.52 -9.95 -10.89
CA PHE A 35 25.60 -10.59 -11.83
C PHE A 35 26.12 -10.53 -13.27
N GLU A 36 26.77 -9.44 -13.69
CA GLU A 36 27.47 -9.36 -14.97
C GLU A 36 28.66 -10.34 -15.04
N SER A 37 29.47 -10.40 -13.98
CA SER A 37 30.56 -11.38 -13.86
C SER A 37 30.07 -12.85 -13.86
N TYR A 38 28.90 -13.13 -13.28
CA TYR A 38 28.32 -14.48 -13.27
C TYR A 38 27.61 -14.84 -14.59
N ALA A 39 27.07 -13.83 -15.29
CA ALA A 39 26.41 -13.99 -16.58
C ALA A 39 27.40 -14.29 -17.73
N GLU A 40 28.64 -13.82 -17.63
CA GLU A 40 29.69 -14.15 -18.61
C GLU A 40 30.14 -15.62 -18.55
N GLU A 41 30.05 -16.29 -17.40
CA GLU A 41 30.66 -17.61 -17.22
C GLU A 41 29.67 -18.80 -17.36
N LYS A 42 28.35 -18.59 -17.20
CA LYS A 42 27.35 -19.66 -17.37
C LYS A 42 26.13 -19.18 -18.13
N ARG A 43 25.91 -19.77 -19.32
CA ARG A 43 24.63 -19.62 -20.04
C ARG A 43 23.49 -19.97 -19.06
N PRO A 44 22.49 -19.09 -18.91
CA PRO A 44 21.37 -19.37 -18.04
C PRO A 44 20.68 -20.67 -18.50
N PRO A 45 20.21 -21.51 -17.57
CA PRO A 45 19.52 -22.73 -17.93
C PRO A 45 18.31 -22.43 -18.84
N PRO A 46 17.95 -23.33 -19.77
CA PRO A 46 16.96 -23.06 -20.82
C PRO A 46 15.61 -22.54 -20.30
N TYR A 47 15.17 -22.97 -19.12
CA TYR A 47 13.92 -22.52 -18.52
C TYR A 47 13.95 -21.04 -18.09
N LEU A 48 15.10 -20.51 -17.68
CA LEU A 48 15.26 -19.08 -17.38
C LEU A 48 15.28 -18.23 -18.65
N MET A 49 15.81 -18.77 -19.75
CA MET A 49 15.72 -18.10 -21.06
C MET A 49 14.29 -18.07 -21.58
N GLN A 50 13.52 -19.16 -21.41
CA GLN A 50 12.11 -19.19 -21.82
C GLN A 50 11.25 -18.22 -20.99
N SER A 51 11.47 -18.17 -19.67
CA SER A 51 10.72 -17.24 -18.83
C SER A 51 11.05 -15.78 -19.16
N SER A 52 12.33 -15.43 -19.34
CA SER A 52 12.73 -14.07 -19.72
C SER A 52 12.20 -13.66 -21.09
N THR A 53 12.21 -14.59 -22.05
CA THR A 53 11.64 -14.38 -23.40
C THR A 53 10.14 -14.11 -23.30
N PHE A 54 9.40 -14.94 -22.56
CA PHE A 54 7.97 -14.73 -22.33
C PHE A 54 7.69 -13.38 -21.68
N TRP A 55 8.40 -13.05 -20.60
CA TRP A 55 8.23 -11.76 -19.91
C TRP A 55 8.48 -10.60 -20.84
N ARG A 56 9.57 -10.61 -21.60
CA ARG A 56 9.93 -9.52 -22.51
C ARG A 56 8.97 -9.39 -23.68
N GLU A 57 8.62 -10.50 -24.32
CA GLU A 57 7.91 -10.49 -25.60
C GLU A 57 6.38 -10.45 -25.46
N HIS A 58 5.84 -11.06 -24.41
CA HIS A 58 4.38 -11.20 -24.23
C HIS A 58 3.80 -10.41 -23.06
N TYR A 59 4.63 -9.99 -22.09
CA TYR A 59 4.14 -9.28 -20.90
C TYR A 59 4.64 -7.82 -20.86
N SER A 60 5.92 -7.57 -21.16
CA SER A 60 6.57 -6.26 -21.05
C SER A 60 6.67 -5.50 -22.38
N SER A 61 6.21 -6.06 -23.51
CA SER A 61 6.20 -5.39 -24.83
C SER A 61 5.04 -4.38 -24.99
N ASP A 62 5.25 -3.23 -25.63
CA ASP A 62 4.28 -2.10 -25.62
C ASP A 62 2.84 -2.45 -26.01
N ASP A 63 2.68 -3.41 -26.91
CA ASP A 63 1.38 -3.87 -27.39
C ASP A 63 0.80 -5.04 -26.58
N ALA A 64 1.50 -5.49 -25.52
CA ALA A 64 1.04 -6.60 -24.68
C ALA A 64 -0.21 -6.22 -23.88
N ILE A 65 -1.30 -6.93 -24.17
CA ILE A 65 -2.55 -6.84 -23.42
C ILE A 65 -2.55 -7.67 -22.12
N LEU A 66 -1.62 -8.63 -22.01
CA LEU A 66 -1.61 -9.59 -20.91
C LEU A 66 -1.49 -8.97 -19.50
N PRO A 67 -0.68 -7.91 -19.28
CA PRO A 67 -0.62 -7.22 -17.98
C PRO A 67 -1.93 -6.55 -17.56
N PHE A 68 -2.85 -6.33 -18.51
CA PHE A 68 -4.21 -5.89 -18.20
C PHE A 68 -5.17 -7.07 -18.03
N LEU A 69 -5.14 -8.01 -18.99
CA LEU A 69 -6.09 -9.12 -19.04
C LEU A 69 -5.99 -10.04 -17.82
N PHE A 70 -4.77 -10.39 -17.41
CA PHE A 70 -4.55 -11.26 -16.26
C PHE A 70 -5.14 -10.69 -14.95
N PRO A 71 -4.80 -9.45 -14.52
CA PRO A 71 -5.42 -8.89 -13.33
C PRO A 71 -6.91 -8.57 -13.53
N PHE A 72 -7.35 -8.21 -14.74
CA PHE A 72 -8.78 -8.02 -15.01
C PHE A 72 -9.61 -9.29 -14.74
N LEU A 73 -9.13 -10.45 -15.19
CA LEU A 73 -9.77 -11.74 -14.90
C LEU A 73 -9.74 -12.05 -13.40
N LEU A 74 -8.61 -11.81 -12.72
CA LEU A 74 -8.50 -11.96 -11.27
C LEU A 74 -9.55 -11.10 -10.54
N TRP A 75 -9.64 -9.81 -10.85
CA TRP A 75 -10.58 -8.88 -10.21
C TRP A 75 -12.03 -9.21 -10.53
N THR A 76 -12.31 -9.65 -11.77
CA THR A 76 -13.63 -10.13 -12.17
C THR A 76 -14.04 -11.35 -11.33
N CYS A 77 -13.15 -12.34 -11.16
CA CYS A 77 -13.40 -13.49 -10.29
C CYS A 77 -13.65 -13.07 -8.84
N CYS A 78 -12.86 -12.13 -8.31
CA CYS A 78 -13.07 -11.59 -6.97
C CYS A 78 -14.42 -10.86 -6.84
N TRP A 79 -14.82 -10.10 -7.85
CA TRP A 79 -16.10 -9.39 -7.89
C TRP A 79 -17.29 -10.35 -7.95
N ILE A 80 -17.26 -11.32 -8.87
CA ILE A 80 -18.26 -12.40 -8.94
C ILE A 80 -18.35 -13.10 -7.58
N TYR A 81 -17.19 -13.42 -6.97
CA TYR A 81 -17.17 -14.07 -5.67
C TYR A 81 -17.81 -13.22 -4.56
N ALA A 82 -17.47 -11.93 -4.50
CA ALA A 82 -18.01 -10.98 -3.53
C ALA A 82 -19.53 -10.86 -3.62
N ARG A 83 -20.04 -10.73 -4.85
CA ARG A 83 -21.46 -10.53 -5.15
C ARG A 83 -22.28 -11.78 -4.93
N ILE A 84 -21.87 -12.91 -5.52
CA ILE A 84 -22.67 -14.14 -5.51
C ILE A 84 -22.62 -14.82 -4.14
N PHE A 85 -21.43 -15.00 -3.57
CA PHE A 85 -21.27 -15.89 -2.41
C PHE A 85 -21.28 -15.17 -1.07
N LYS A 86 -20.79 -13.92 -1.02
CA LYS A 86 -20.66 -13.18 0.24
C LYS A 86 -21.70 -12.09 0.43
N LYS A 87 -22.46 -11.73 -0.62
CA LYS A 87 -23.36 -10.57 -0.64
C LYS A 87 -22.67 -9.31 -0.06
N LYS A 88 -21.38 -9.16 -0.34
CA LYS A 88 -20.57 -8.01 0.09
C LYS A 88 -20.35 -7.08 -1.10
N ASP A 89 -20.33 -5.79 -0.81
CA ASP A 89 -19.96 -4.78 -1.79
C ASP A 89 -18.46 -4.90 -2.08
N PHE A 90 -18.08 -5.06 -3.35
CA PHE A 90 -16.68 -5.20 -3.75
C PHE A 90 -15.90 -3.95 -3.35
N ALA A 91 -16.49 -2.77 -3.59
CA ALA A 91 -15.96 -1.48 -3.19
C ALA A 91 -15.74 -1.32 -1.67
N LYS A 92 -16.38 -2.13 -0.81
CA LYS A 92 -16.20 -2.07 0.66
C LYS A 92 -15.35 -3.20 1.21
N TRP A 93 -14.86 -4.11 0.36
CA TRP A 93 -14.10 -5.25 0.82
C TRP A 93 -12.62 -4.89 1.00
N TYR A 94 -12.30 -4.41 2.20
CA TYR A 94 -10.95 -3.94 2.56
C TYR A 94 -9.80 -4.89 2.18
N SER A 95 -9.95 -6.21 2.36
CA SER A 95 -8.90 -7.16 1.99
C SER A 95 -8.55 -7.14 0.50
N LEU A 96 -9.54 -6.90 -0.38
CA LEU A 96 -9.30 -6.78 -1.82
C LEU A 96 -8.58 -5.47 -2.15
N HIS A 97 -8.97 -4.36 -1.52
CA HIS A 97 -8.24 -3.09 -1.64
C HIS A 97 -6.79 -3.22 -1.17
N THR A 98 -6.56 -3.88 -0.03
CA THR A 98 -5.20 -4.15 0.46
C THR A 98 -4.41 -5.01 -0.51
N LEU A 99 -5.02 -6.04 -1.12
CA LEU A 99 -4.37 -6.87 -2.12
C LEU A 99 -4.01 -6.07 -3.39
N HIS A 100 -4.91 -5.20 -3.86
CA HIS A 100 -4.65 -4.31 -4.98
C HIS A 100 -3.47 -3.39 -4.69
N HIS A 101 -3.47 -2.70 -3.55
CA HIS A 101 -2.37 -1.81 -3.16
C HIS A 101 -1.05 -2.56 -2.99
N ALA A 102 -1.06 -3.74 -2.36
CA ALA A 102 0.15 -4.54 -2.19
C ALA A 102 0.74 -4.97 -3.54
N GLY A 103 -0.09 -5.42 -4.48
CA GLY A 103 0.33 -5.77 -5.84
C GLY A 103 0.87 -4.55 -6.61
N ALA A 104 0.19 -3.41 -6.50
CA ALA A 104 0.61 -2.17 -7.14
C ALA A 104 1.97 -1.70 -6.61
N ILE A 105 2.16 -1.69 -5.28
CA ILE A 105 3.41 -1.30 -4.63
C ILE A 105 4.55 -2.26 -5.02
N ALA A 106 4.28 -3.57 -5.06
CA ALA A 106 5.30 -4.55 -5.46
C ALA A 106 5.76 -4.30 -6.91
N GLN A 107 4.83 -4.13 -7.84
CA GLN A 107 5.14 -3.86 -9.25
C GLN A 107 5.78 -2.48 -9.46
N ALA A 108 5.33 -1.45 -8.72
CA ALA A 108 5.96 -0.13 -8.71
C ALA A 108 7.40 -0.20 -8.18
N SER A 109 7.66 -1.03 -7.16
CA SER A 109 9.00 -1.27 -6.64
C SER A 109 9.90 -1.91 -7.69
N CYS A 110 9.40 -2.92 -8.42
CA CYS A 110 10.15 -3.52 -9.54
C CYS A 110 10.44 -2.50 -10.63
N SER A 111 9.44 -1.69 -11.02
CA SER A 111 9.59 -0.61 -12.00
C SER A 111 10.66 0.40 -11.60
N LEU A 112 10.68 0.86 -10.36
CA LEU A 112 11.69 1.80 -9.88
C LEU A 112 13.08 1.16 -9.70
N TYR A 113 13.13 -0.11 -9.29
CA TYR A 113 14.38 -0.82 -9.06
C TYR A 113 15.15 -1.07 -10.36
N PHE A 114 14.47 -1.60 -11.38
CA PHE A 114 15.13 -1.87 -12.66
C PHE A 114 15.37 -0.59 -13.46
N HIS A 115 14.48 0.41 -13.32
CA HIS A 115 14.56 1.70 -13.99
C HIS A 115 14.75 1.61 -15.53
N ASP A 116 14.41 0.48 -16.13
CA ASP A 116 14.56 0.19 -17.55
C ASP A 116 13.27 -0.44 -18.06
N ASP A 117 12.62 0.21 -19.05
CA ASP A 117 11.37 -0.27 -19.63
C ASP A 117 11.58 -1.53 -20.48
N ALA A 118 12.82 -1.82 -20.91
CA ALA A 118 13.16 -3.08 -21.57
C ALA A 118 13.13 -4.28 -20.60
N VAL A 119 13.33 -4.03 -19.30
CA VAL A 119 13.32 -5.06 -18.25
C VAL A 119 11.96 -5.10 -17.56
N PHE A 120 11.50 -3.96 -17.04
CA PHE A 120 10.22 -3.84 -16.35
C PHE A 120 9.55 -2.51 -16.67
N HIS A 121 8.57 -2.60 -17.57
CA HIS A 121 7.87 -1.42 -18.06
C HIS A 121 6.94 -0.83 -16.99
N GLU A 122 7.02 0.49 -16.76
CA GLU A 122 6.12 1.19 -15.83
C GLU A 122 4.62 0.98 -16.12
N ARG A 123 4.25 0.64 -17.36
CA ARG A 123 2.84 0.38 -17.68
C ARG A 123 2.26 -0.81 -16.93
N ILE A 124 3.08 -1.76 -16.48
CA ILE A 124 2.61 -2.96 -15.77
C ILE A 124 1.82 -2.58 -14.51
N PRO A 125 2.36 -1.80 -13.55
CA PRO A 125 1.60 -1.35 -12.37
C PRO A 125 0.41 -0.45 -12.72
N ILE A 126 0.47 0.29 -13.82
CA ILE A 126 -0.66 1.09 -14.32
C ILE A 126 -1.81 0.15 -14.74
N LEU A 127 -1.53 -0.85 -15.59
CA LEU A 127 -2.52 -1.79 -16.09
C LEU A 127 -3.10 -2.68 -14.98
N TRP A 128 -2.28 -3.07 -14.00
CA TRP A 128 -2.75 -3.72 -12.76
C TRP A 128 -3.81 -2.89 -12.05
N SER A 129 -3.55 -1.59 -11.87
CA SER A 129 -4.50 -0.70 -11.20
C SER A 129 -5.69 -0.35 -12.06
N MET A 130 -5.51 -0.18 -13.37
CA MET A 130 -6.61 0.10 -14.29
C MET A 130 -7.62 -1.04 -14.31
N SER A 131 -7.15 -2.29 -14.40
CA SER A 131 -8.04 -3.46 -14.38
C SER A 131 -8.88 -3.53 -13.09
N TYR A 132 -8.30 -3.14 -11.94
CA TYR A 132 -9.01 -3.04 -10.67
C TYR A 132 -10.09 -1.95 -10.71
N PHE A 133 -9.74 -0.73 -11.12
CA PHE A 133 -10.67 0.40 -11.13
C PHE A 133 -11.82 0.23 -12.14
N VAL A 134 -11.61 -0.46 -13.26
CA VAL A 134 -12.70 -0.79 -14.19
C VAL A 134 -13.77 -1.62 -13.46
N ILE A 135 -13.37 -2.65 -12.72
CA ILE A 135 -14.30 -3.49 -11.95
C ILE A 135 -14.95 -2.69 -10.80
N ASP A 136 -14.17 -1.85 -10.10
CA ASP A 136 -14.69 -1.02 -9.01
C ASP A 136 -15.74 -0.01 -9.50
N ILE A 137 -15.52 0.62 -10.66
CA ILE A 137 -16.50 1.52 -11.30
C ILE A 137 -17.77 0.77 -11.67
N VAL A 138 -17.67 -0.44 -12.25
CA VAL A 138 -18.84 -1.26 -12.60
C VAL A 138 -19.63 -1.63 -11.34
N ASP A 139 -18.96 -2.04 -10.26
CA ASP A 139 -19.63 -2.34 -8.98
C ASP A 139 -20.32 -1.09 -8.40
N CYS A 140 -19.63 0.06 -8.43
CA CYS A 140 -20.16 1.31 -7.89
C CYS A 140 -21.32 1.86 -8.73
N LEU A 141 -21.29 1.72 -10.06
CA LEU A 141 -22.41 2.04 -10.95
C LEU A 141 -23.62 1.19 -10.64
N TYR A 142 -23.42 -0.12 -10.49
CA TYR A 142 -24.49 -1.05 -10.11
C TYR A 142 -25.12 -0.66 -8.76
N MET A 143 -24.31 -0.22 -7.80
CA MET A 143 -24.76 0.15 -6.45
C MET A 143 -25.23 1.61 -6.32
N GLY A 144 -25.08 2.44 -7.36
CA GLY A 144 -25.44 3.86 -7.32
C GLY A 144 -24.52 4.74 -6.45
N HIS A 145 -23.27 4.35 -6.25
CA HIS A 145 -22.31 5.04 -5.38
C HIS A 145 -21.50 6.13 -6.13
N ILE A 146 -22.13 7.27 -6.40
CA ILE A 146 -21.58 8.38 -7.24
C ILE A 146 -20.17 8.82 -6.84
N LEU A 147 -19.90 9.02 -5.54
CA LEU A 147 -18.59 9.49 -5.09
C LEU A 147 -17.46 8.48 -5.40
N TYR A 148 -17.75 7.18 -5.28
CA TYR A 148 -16.79 6.14 -5.59
C TYR A 148 -16.58 5.98 -7.10
N ILE A 149 -17.65 6.18 -7.89
CA ILE A 149 -17.53 6.25 -9.37
C ILE A 149 -16.58 7.38 -9.76
N ALA A 150 -16.79 8.58 -9.22
CA ALA A 150 -15.95 9.74 -9.51
C ALA A 150 -14.49 9.50 -9.11
N HIS A 151 -14.26 8.89 -7.94
CA HIS A 151 -12.92 8.50 -7.51
C HIS A 151 -12.25 7.52 -8.48
N GLY A 152 -12.94 6.43 -8.85
CA GLY A 152 -12.42 5.45 -9.80
C GLY A 152 -12.09 6.05 -11.16
N VAL A 153 -12.95 6.92 -11.69
CA VAL A 153 -12.72 7.63 -12.96
C VAL A 153 -11.49 8.54 -12.88
N VAL A 154 -11.34 9.30 -11.79
CA VAL A 154 -10.16 10.16 -11.57
C VAL A 154 -8.89 9.32 -11.47
N CYS A 155 -8.91 8.20 -10.75
CA CYS A 155 -7.77 7.30 -10.64
C CYS A 155 -7.37 6.70 -12.00
N LEU A 156 -8.35 6.29 -12.83
CA LEU A 156 -8.09 5.84 -14.20
C LEU A 156 -7.48 6.95 -15.06
N ALA A 157 -8.07 8.14 -15.03
CA ALA A 157 -7.59 9.27 -15.82
C ALA A 157 -6.15 9.66 -15.45
N LEU A 158 -5.82 9.67 -14.15
CA LEU A 158 -4.46 9.94 -13.67
C LEU A 158 -3.48 8.84 -14.07
N GLY A 159 -3.86 7.56 -13.99
CA GLY A 159 -3.01 6.46 -14.45
C GLY A 159 -2.70 6.56 -15.94
N LEU A 160 -3.71 6.84 -16.76
CA LEU A 160 -3.55 7.07 -18.20
C LEU A 160 -2.71 8.31 -18.50
N ALA A 161 -2.90 9.40 -17.76
CA ALA A 161 -2.12 10.62 -17.95
C ALA A 161 -0.63 10.40 -17.64
N ASN A 162 -0.31 9.67 -16.57
CA ASN A 162 1.07 9.33 -16.24
C ASN A 162 1.74 8.48 -17.33
N TYR A 163 1.00 7.59 -17.99
CA TYR A 163 1.52 6.80 -19.10
C TYR A 163 1.74 7.62 -20.38
N ASN A 164 0.76 8.46 -20.74
CA ASN A 164 0.75 9.16 -22.03
C ASN A 164 1.59 10.44 -22.06
N ILE A 165 1.95 11.00 -20.89
CA ILE A 165 2.79 12.20 -20.84
C ILE A 165 4.25 11.77 -20.71
N PRO A 166 5.11 12.05 -21.71
CA PRO A 166 6.48 11.54 -21.75
C PRO A 166 7.28 11.88 -20.50
N LEU A 167 7.16 13.11 -20.01
CA LEU A 167 7.85 13.56 -18.81
C LEU A 167 7.50 12.72 -17.57
N LEU A 168 6.22 12.39 -17.39
CA LEU A 168 5.75 11.59 -16.24
C LEU A 168 6.23 10.14 -16.34
N ARG A 169 6.19 9.57 -17.55
CA ARG A 169 6.66 8.22 -17.84
C ARG A 169 8.17 8.10 -17.62
N THR A 170 8.96 9.03 -18.15
CA THR A 170 10.42 9.04 -17.98
C THR A 170 10.80 9.12 -16.50
N LEU A 171 10.08 9.92 -15.72
CA LEU A 171 10.33 10.06 -14.28
C LEU A 171 9.68 8.96 -13.43
N ARG A 172 9.02 7.98 -14.05
CA ARG A 172 8.30 6.89 -13.40
C ARG A 172 7.31 7.37 -12.32
N MET A 173 6.56 8.41 -12.65
CA MET A 173 5.73 9.14 -11.68
C MET A 173 4.55 8.32 -11.17
N ASN A 174 3.99 7.41 -11.96
CA ASN A 174 2.93 6.52 -11.47
C ASN A 174 3.47 5.54 -10.42
N SER A 175 4.66 4.98 -10.68
CA SER A 175 5.33 4.08 -9.75
C SER A 175 5.64 4.79 -8.43
N LYS A 176 6.15 6.02 -8.50
CA LYS A 176 6.39 6.87 -7.32
C LYS A 176 5.10 7.22 -6.58
N ALA A 177 4.03 7.57 -7.30
CA ALA A 177 2.73 7.89 -6.71
C ALA A 177 2.12 6.70 -5.97
N THR A 178 2.39 5.47 -6.41
CA THR A 178 1.87 4.25 -5.77
C THR A 178 2.35 4.10 -4.32
N TYR A 179 3.53 4.61 -3.96
CA TYR A 179 4.04 4.56 -2.58
C TYR A 179 3.24 5.40 -1.59
N ILE A 180 2.49 6.40 -2.06
CA ILE A 180 1.58 7.20 -1.24
C ILE A 180 0.53 6.29 -0.58
N GLU A 181 0.13 5.22 -1.28
CA GLU A 181 -0.86 4.24 -0.81
C GLU A 181 -0.31 3.22 0.20
N THR A 182 1.00 3.20 0.45
CA THR A 182 1.59 2.31 1.47
C THR A 182 0.97 2.54 2.85
N SER A 183 0.72 3.81 3.18
CA SER A 183 0.04 4.19 4.43
C SER A 183 -1.40 3.65 4.52
N SER A 184 -2.08 3.47 3.38
CA SER A 184 -3.45 2.95 3.30
C SER A 184 -3.53 1.48 3.68
N ILE A 185 -2.45 0.70 3.45
CA ILE A 185 -2.36 -0.70 3.90
C ILE A 185 -2.53 -0.75 5.41
N LEU A 186 -1.79 0.06 6.16
CA LEU A 186 -1.79 0.09 7.63
C LEU A 186 -3.11 0.59 8.22
N LEU A 187 -3.83 1.45 7.50
CA LEU A 187 -5.09 2.04 7.98
C LEU A 187 -6.13 0.96 8.31
N TYR A 188 -6.14 -0.16 7.57
CA TYR A 188 -7.05 -1.26 7.84
C TYR A 188 -6.78 -1.91 9.19
N GLN A 189 -5.53 -2.27 9.49
CA GLN A 189 -5.15 -2.87 10.77
C GLN A 189 -5.40 -1.89 11.92
N VAL A 190 -5.12 -0.59 11.70
CA VAL A 190 -5.41 0.46 12.69
C VAL A 190 -6.90 0.49 13.03
N LYS A 191 -7.79 0.49 12.03
CA LYS A 191 -9.24 0.49 12.24
C LYS A 191 -9.72 -0.79 12.94
N GLN A 192 -9.15 -1.94 12.58
CA GLN A 192 -9.54 -3.25 13.09
C GLN A 192 -9.10 -3.46 14.54
N TYR A 193 -7.82 -3.22 14.85
CA TYR A 193 -7.24 -3.55 16.16
C TYR A 193 -7.24 -2.38 17.15
N ARG A 194 -7.28 -1.14 16.66
CA ARG A 194 -7.28 0.09 17.49
C ARG A 194 -6.16 0.15 18.53
N GLN A 195 -5.00 -0.42 18.22
CA GLN A 195 -3.85 -0.41 19.13
C GLN A 195 -3.03 0.88 18.96
N PRO A 196 -2.58 1.54 20.05
CA PRO A 196 -1.86 2.80 19.97
C PRO A 196 -0.56 2.74 19.15
N TRP A 197 0.21 1.65 19.29
CA TRP A 197 1.46 1.48 18.54
C TRP A 197 1.22 1.29 17.04
N LEU A 198 0.12 0.62 16.64
CA LEU A 198 -0.29 0.51 15.23
C LEU A 198 -0.66 1.89 14.68
N PHE A 199 -1.37 2.69 15.47
CA PHE A 199 -1.70 4.07 15.09
C PHE A 199 -0.44 4.92 14.92
N LEU A 200 0.54 4.79 15.81
CA LEU A 200 1.84 5.48 15.69
C LEU A 200 2.58 5.04 14.43
N LEU A 201 2.64 3.74 14.15
CA LEU A 201 3.26 3.21 12.92
C LEU A 201 2.58 3.75 11.66
N PHE A 202 1.25 3.79 11.67
CA PHE A 202 0.48 4.42 10.59
C PHE A 202 0.78 5.90 10.45
N ALA A 203 0.83 6.66 11.55
CA ALA A 203 1.14 8.09 11.52
C ALA A 203 2.53 8.35 10.93
N ILE A 204 3.55 7.61 11.35
CA ILE A 204 4.92 7.72 10.81
C ILE A 204 4.93 7.38 9.32
N THR A 205 4.30 6.27 8.93
CA THR A 205 4.24 5.86 7.51
C THR A 205 3.49 6.89 6.66
N TYR A 206 2.40 7.45 7.18
CA TYR A 206 1.65 8.52 6.54
C TYR A 206 2.50 9.78 6.36
N THR A 207 3.27 10.19 7.37
CA THR A 207 4.19 11.33 7.27
C THR A 207 5.21 11.09 6.17
N CYS A 208 5.89 9.95 6.16
CA CYS A 208 6.90 9.63 5.16
C CYS A 208 6.32 9.57 3.75
N CYS A 209 5.26 8.78 3.54
CA CYS A 209 4.71 8.48 2.22
C CYS A 209 3.83 9.59 1.63
N ARG A 210 3.21 10.44 2.46
CA ARG A 210 2.26 11.46 1.98
C ARG A 210 2.72 12.89 2.24
N ILE A 211 3.38 13.16 3.36
CA ILE A 211 3.76 14.53 3.73
C ILE A 211 5.13 14.91 3.17
N LEU A 212 6.09 13.98 3.21
CA LEU A 212 7.45 14.22 2.70
C LEU A 212 7.58 13.83 1.23
N TRP A 213 7.01 12.70 0.84
CA TRP A 213 7.17 12.15 -0.52
C TRP A 213 6.50 13.00 -1.61
N ILE A 214 5.29 13.53 -1.36
CA ILE A 214 4.55 14.30 -2.38
C ILE A 214 5.30 15.60 -2.77
N PRO A 215 5.78 16.44 -1.82
CA PRO A 215 6.62 17.60 -2.17
C PRO A 215 7.91 17.23 -2.89
N TYR A 216 8.51 16.08 -2.54
CA TYR A 216 9.68 15.57 -3.25
C TYR A 216 9.37 15.29 -4.72
N MET A 217 8.26 14.60 -5.02
CA MET A 217 7.80 14.39 -6.40
C MET A 217 7.49 15.71 -7.11
N MET A 218 6.83 16.66 -6.44
CA MET A 218 6.56 17.99 -7.00
C MET A 218 7.85 18.71 -7.40
N LYS A 219 8.85 18.71 -6.52
CA LYS A 219 10.16 19.32 -6.79
C LYS A 219 10.81 18.65 -8.00
N GLU A 220 10.79 17.33 -8.08
CA GLU A 220 11.35 16.60 -9.22
C GLU A 220 10.65 16.96 -10.54
N LEU A 221 9.33 17.13 -10.55
CA LEU A 221 8.60 17.58 -11.74
C LEU A 221 9.05 18.98 -12.18
N LEU A 222 9.18 19.92 -11.23
CA LEU A 222 9.64 21.29 -11.53
C LEU A 222 11.09 21.30 -12.03
N ASP A 223 11.98 20.53 -11.39
CA ASP A 223 13.39 20.42 -11.76
C ASP A 223 13.56 19.86 -13.19
N ASN A 224 12.60 19.07 -13.66
CA ASN A 224 12.56 18.53 -15.03
C ASN A 224 11.67 19.35 -15.98
N GLY A 225 11.35 20.59 -15.63
CA GLY A 225 10.72 21.57 -16.53
C GLY A 225 9.19 21.53 -16.60
N MET A 226 8.50 20.86 -15.66
CA MET A 226 7.05 20.99 -15.56
C MET A 226 6.66 22.40 -15.10
N GLU A 227 5.75 23.06 -15.82
CA GLU A 227 5.23 24.37 -15.42
C GLU A 227 4.29 24.27 -14.21
N TYR A 228 4.28 25.29 -13.35
CA TYR A 228 3.35 25.40 -12.21
C TYR A 228 1.87 25.44 -12.63
N THR A 229 1.60 25.89 -13.85
CA THR A 229 0.27 25.97 -14.47
C THR A 229 -0.21 24.64 -15.05
N ASN A 230 0.67 23.62 -15.11
CA ASN A 230 0.30 22.31 -15.64
C ASN A 230 -0.82 21.68 -14.78
N ILE A 231 -1.88 21.19 -15.45
CA ILE A 231 -3.06 20.66 -14.76
C ILE A 231 -2.72 19.50 -13.81
N ILE A 232 -1.74 18.65 -14.14
CA ILE A 232 -1.35 17.51 -13.30
C ILE A 232 -0.61 18.00 -12.06
N PHE A 233 0.27 19.00 -12.24
CA PHE A 233 0.93 19.64 -11.12
C PHE A 233 -0.09 20.27 -10.17
N LEU A 234 -1.07 21.01 -10.70
CA LEU A 234 -2.16 21.59 -9.92
C LEU A 234 -3.00 20.53 -9.19
N LEU A 235 -3.33 19.41 -9.84
CA LEU A 235 -4.03 18.29 -9.21
C LEU A 235 -3.20 17.68 -8.07
N LEU A 236 -1.89 17.55 -8.24
CA LEU A 236 -0.98 17.05 -7.20
C LEU A 236 -0.92 18.03 -6.01
N VAL A 237 -0.95 19.34 -6.26
CA VAL A 237 -1.02 20.38 -5.21
C VAL A 237 -2.33 20.30 -4.43
N VAL A 238 -3.47 20.22 -5.11
CA VAL A 238 -4.78 20.05 -4.46
C VAL A 238 -4.81 18.76 -3.63
N PHE A 239 -4.28 17.67 -4.19
CA PHE A 239 -4.17 16.41 -3.48
C PHE A 239 -3.28 16.51 -2.24
N TYR A 240 -2.16 17.24 -2.30
CA TYR A 240 -1.29 17.48 -1.15
C TYR A 240 -2.00 18.24 -0.03
N PHE A 241 -2.74 19.30 -0.34
CA PHE A 241 -3.53 20.02 0.67
C PHE A 241 -4.57 19.11 1.35
N LEU A 242 -5.19 18.21 0.60
CA LEU A 242 -6.06 17.18 1.18
C LEU A 242 -5.28 16.26 2.14
N GLN A 243 -4.06 15.85 1.80
CA GLN A 243 -3.23 15.03 2.69
C GLN A 243 -2.84 15.79 3.97
N ILE A 244 -2.54 17.09 3.89
CA ILE A 244 -2.26 17.93 5.06
C ILE A 244 -3.49 18.01 5.98
N HIS A 245 -4.68 18.19 5.43
CA HIS A 245 -5.91 18.21 6.22
C HIS A 245 -6.08 16.94 7.08
N TRP A 246 -5.87 15.78 6.47
CA TRP A 246 -5.89 14.50 7.18
C TRP A 246 -4.75 14.34 8.18
N TYR A 247 -3.57 14.85 7.85
CA TYR A 247 -2.41 14.81 8.74
C TYR A 247 -2.63 15.59 10.03
N ILE A 248 -3.25 16.77 9.95
CA ILE A 248 -3.62 17.57 11.13
C ILE A 248 -4.53 16.75 12.07
N LYS A 249 -5.47 15.97 11.52
CA LYS A 249 -6.33 15.09 12.31
C LYS A 249 -5.53 13.97 12.98
N ILE A 250 -4.59 13.34 12.25
CA ILE A 250 -3.73 12.29 12.79
C ILE A 250 -2.91 12.84 13.96
N ILE A 251 -2.25 14.00 13.80
CA ILE A 251 -1.46 14.64 14.85
C ILE A 251 -2.32 14.90 16.11
N LYS A 252 -3.52 15.46 15.94
CA LYS A 252 -4.44 15.70 17.07
C LYS A 252 -4.71 14.42 17.86
N ILE A 253 -4.98 13.31 17.17
CA ILE A 253 -5.22 12.01 17.81
C ILE A 253 -3.97 11.51 18.54
N VAL A 254 -2.78 11.65 17.96
CA VAL A 254 -1.52 11.25 18.62
C VAL A 254 -1.31 12.05 19.91
N ILE A 255 -1.46 13.38 19.87
CA ILE A 255 -1.28 14.25 21.03
C ILE A 255 -2.27 13.90 22.14
N THR A 256 -3.57 13.86 21.81
CA THR A 256 -4.61 13.51 22.79
C THR A 256 -4.45 12.09 23.34
N GLY A 257 -3.94 11.15 22.54
CA GLY A 257 -3.63 9.80 22.99
C GLY A 257 -2.47 9.74 23.99
N ALA A 258 -1.46 10.60 23.81
CA ALA A 258 -0.33 10.71 24.73
C ALA A 258 -0.75 11.31 26.08
N ASP A 259 -1.51 12.41 26.07
CA ASP A 259 -1.95 13.13 27.27
C ASP A 259 -2.79 12.23 28.20
N ASN A 260 -3.74 11.48 27.62
CA ASN A 260 -4.60 10.55 28.38
C ASN A 260 -3.84 9.36 29.00
N THR A 261 -2.68 9.01 28.44
CA THR A 261 -1.85 7.92 28.98
C THR A 261 -1.03 8.39 30.18
N ASN A 262 -0.62 9.65 30.20
CA ASN A 262 0.11 10.25 31.31
C ASN A 262 -0.79 10.46 32.54
N ASN A 263 -1.99 11.01 32.33
CA ASN A 263 -2.93 11.25 33.44
C ASN A 263 -3.37 9.95 34.14
N LYS A 264 -3.52 8.84 33.40
CA LYS A 264 -3.85 7.53 34.00
C LYS A 264 -2.74 6.91 34.85
N LYS A 265 -1.49 7.34 34.70
CA LYS A 265 -0.37 6.82 35.50
C LYS A 265 -0.23 7.56 36.83
N GLU A 266 -0.65 8.82 36.90
CA GLU A 266 -0.59 9.61 38.13
C GLU A 266 -1.68 9.20 39.12
N ASP A 267 -2.84 8.75 38.65
CA ASP A 267 -3.95 8.29 39.50
C ASP A 267 -3.83 6.81 39.96
N GLY A 268 -2.84 6.06 39.46
CA GLY A 268 -2.74 4.60 39.64
C GLY A 268 -1.67 4.11 40.63
N ASP A 269 -0.87 5.00 41.23
CA ASP A 269 0.23 4.64 42.15
C ASP A 269 -0.08 4.99 43.63
N GLY A 270 -1.31 5.45 43.90
CA GLY A 270 -1.82 5.64 45.25
C GLY A 270 -2.96 4.66 45.54
N ASP A 271 -2.71 3.71 46.45
CA ASP A 271 -3.74 2.94 47.17
C ASP A 271 -4.10 1.53 46.64
N SER A 272 -3.10 0.65 46.50
CA SER A 272 -3.34 -0.81 46.53
C SER A 272 -2.50 -1.48 47.60
N LYS A 273 -2.81 -1.21 48.89
CA LYS A 273 -2.28 -2.02 50.00
C LYS A 273 -3.19 -2.21 51.21
N LYS A 274 -4.52 -2.10 51.10
CA LYS A 274 -5.40 -2.28 52.27
C LYS A 274 -6.53 -3.31 52.25
N ASP A 275 -6.97 -3.85 51.11
CA ASP A 275 -8.18 -4.70 51.13
C ASP A 275 -7.97 -6.15 50.65
N ALA A 276 -6.87 -6.78 51.07
CA ALA A 276 -6.63 -8.22 50.83
C ALA A 276 -7.02 -9.13 52.02
N ALA A 277 -7.85 -8.66 52.96
CA ALA A 277 -8.12 -9.39 54.21
C ALA A 277 -9.60 -9.72 54.50
N ALA A 278 -10.56 -9.45 53.60
CA ALA A 278 -11.98 -9.54 53.97
C ALA A 278 -12.88 -10.52 53.18
N ASP A 279 -12.42 -11.17 52.10
CA ASP A 279 -13.36 -11.88 51.20
C ASP A 279 -13.14 -13.41 51.04
N THR A 280 -12.33 -14.03 51.90
CA THR A 280 -12.10 -15.49 51.87
C THR A 280 -13.05 -16.30 52.78
N ALA A 281 -14.21 -15.76 53.16
CA ALA A 281 -15.08 -16.40 54.16
C ALA A 281 -16.48 -16.85 53.66
N ASN A 282 -16.87 -16.61 52.40
CA ASN A 282 -18.29 -16.77 52.02
C ASN A 282 -18.54 -17.64 50.77
N LYS A 283 -17.76 -18.71 50.59
CA LYS A 283 -17.93 -19.62 49.44
C LYS A 283 -17.98 -21.12 49.78
N SER A 284 -18.45 -21.45 50.99
CA SER A 284 -18.71 -22.84 51.41
C SER A 284 -20.15 -23.01 51.91
N GLU A 285 -21.14 -22.61 51.12
CA GLU A 285 -22.54 -22.95 51.40
C GLU A 285 -23.37 -22.68 50.14
N LYS A 286 -23.58 -23.72 49.33
CA LYS A 286 -24.68 -23.93 48.35
C LYS A 286 -24.22 -24.81 47.19
N GLU A 287 -24.01 -26.09 47.48
CA GLU A 287 -24.28 -27.18 46.53
C GLU A 287 -24.84 -28.36 47.35
N GLU A 288 -26.16 -28.33 47.57
CA GLU A 288 -27.03 -29.50 47.85
C GLU A 288 -28.33 -29.31 47.05
#